data_AF-A0A9N9WCJ2-F1
#
_entry.id   AF-A0A9N9WCJ2-F1
#
_cell.length_a   1.000
_cell.length_b   1.000
_cell.length_c   1.000
_cell.angle_alpha   90.00
_cell.angle_beta   90.00
_cell.angle_gamma   90.00
#
_symmetry.space_group_name_H-M   'P 1'
#
loop_
_entity.id
_entity.type
_entity.pdbx_description
1 polymer ?
#
loop_
_entity_poly.entity_id
_entity_poly.type
_entity_poly.pdbx_seq_one_letter_code
_entity_poly.pdbx_strand_id
1 'polypeptide(L)'
;MQVSFVLSTLCSICPTWHILGLVKFISVCFSCAANSASYTLVGESCNLKMRSKYMLLMTCLLLLSPAAAGVVTYPILKLKFESEMWFGVTFTPWRLLIIALAFPSGIGAVAICFFHESPIFLANSGKKEEALEVLKSIYTINHRGSKEEYEVCVAFFLTCL
;
A
#
# COMPACT_ATOMS: atom_id res chain seq x y z
N MET A 1 4.51 -3.67 1.22
CA MET A 1 5.08 -2.58 0.40
C MET A 1 6.55 -2.28 0.71
N GLN A 2 6.99 -2.31 1.98
CA GLN A 2 8.38 -2.01 2.36
C GLN A 2 9.43 -2.89 1.67
N VAL A 3 9.22 -4.22 1.65
CA VAL A 3 10.15 -5.19 1.04
C VAL A 3 10.31 -4.93 -0.46
N SER A 4 9.20 -4.66 -1.18
CA SER A 4 9.22 -4.32 -2.60
C SER A 4 9.94 -3.00 -2.91
N PHE A 5 9.88 -2.02 -2.02
CA PHE A 5 10.60 -0.75 -2.16
C PHE A 5 12.12 -0.95 -2.01
N VAL A 6 12.55 -1.71 -1.00
CA VAL A 6 13.97 -2.06 -0.79
C VAL A 6 14.51 -2.88 -1.96
N LEU A 7 13.76 -3.87 -2.43
CA LEU A 7 14.12 -4.65 -3.63
C LEU A 7 14.19 -3.78 -4.89
N SER A 8 13.28 -2.81 -5.04
CA SER A 8 13.28 -1.89 -6.19
C SER A 8 14.44 -0.90 -6.18
N THR A 9 14.90 -0.46 -5.01
CA THR A 9 16.10 0.39 -4.87
C THR A 9 17.37 -0.42 -5.11
N LEU A 10 17.42 -1.68 -4.62
CA LEU A 10 18.50 -2.64 -4.92
C LEU A 10 18.62 -2.91 -6.44
N CYS A 11 17.50 -3.03 -7.16
CA CYS A 11 17.49 -3.13 -8.63
C CYS A 11 18.24 -1.97 -9.31
N SER A 12 18.21 -0.77 -8.74
CA SER A 12 18.89 0.39 -9.33
C SER A 12 20.42 0.31 -9.23
N ILE A 13 20.95 -0.56 -8.35
CA ILE A 13 22.39 -0.74 -8.12
C ILE A 13 22.92 -1.99 -8.86
N CYS A 14 22.03 -2.87 -9.33
CA CYS A 14 22.43 -4.11 -10.01
C CYS A 14 23.21 -3.84 -11.32
N PRO A 15 24.43 -4.42 -11.48
CA PRO A 15 25.28 -4.19 -12.65
C PRO A 15 24.92 -5.11 -13.83
N THR A 16 24.27 -6.27 -13.61
CA THR A 16 23.94 -7.25 -14.65
C THR A 16 22.43 -7.36 -14.90
N TRP A 17 22.05 -7.56 -16.17
CA TRP A 17 20.65 -7.61 -16.59
C TRP A 17 19.89 -8.84 -16.06
N HIS A 18 20.56 -9.98 -15.88
CA HIS A 18 19.97 -11.18 -15.30
C HIS A 18 19.53 -10.97 -13.85
N ILE A 19 20.41 -10.37 -13.03
CA ILE A 19 20.13 -10.08 -11.62
C ILE A 19 19.03 -9.02 -11.52
N LEU A 20 19.06 -8.01 -12.40
CA LEU A 20 18.00 -7.01 -12.50
C LEU A 20 16.63 -7.66 -12.74
N GLY A 21 16.55 -8.60 -13.69
CA GLY A 21 15.30 -9.32 -14.00
C GLY A 21 14.77 -10.13 -12.82
N LEU A 22 15.65 -10.89 -12.15
CA LEU A 22 15.25 -11.74 -11.01
C LEU A 22 14.79 -10.92 -9.80
N VAL A 23 15.52 -9.86 -9.45
CA VAL A 23 15.15 -8.99 -8.32
C VAL A 23 13.86 -8.22 -8.63
N LYS A 24 13.65 -7.78 -9.88
CA LYS A 24 12.38 -7.18 -10.30
C LYS A 24 11.22 -8.15 -10.22
N PHE A 25 11.39 -9.39 -10.65
CA PHE A 25 10.36 -10.42 -10.56
C PHE A 25 9.90 -10.63 -9.11
N ILE A 26 10.85 -10.84 -8.19
CA ILE A 26 10.58 -11.02 -6.76
C ILE A 26 9.89 -9.77 -6.19
N SER A 27 10.38 -8.57 -6.53
CA SER A 27 9.79 -7.31 -6.09
C SER A 27 8.32 -7.17 -6.50
N VAL A 28 7.95 -7.61 -7.71
CA VAL A 28 6.57 -7.55 -8.21
C VAL A 28 5.69 -8.56 -7.48
N CYS A 29 6.17 -9.77 -7.22
CA CYS A 29 5.43 -10.77 -6.43
C CYS A 29 5.02 -10.23 -5.05
N PHE A 30 5.97 -9.62 -4.32
CA PHE A 30 5.68 -9.02 -3.02
C PHE A 30 4.73 -7.81 -3.11
N SER A 31 4.81 -7.02 -4.19
CA SER A 31 3.88 -5.92 -4.41
C SER A 31 2.45 -6.42 -4.66
N CYS A 32 2.28 -7.48 -5.44
CA CYS A 32 0.96 -8.08 -5.69
C CYS A 32 0.33 -8.62 -4.40
N ALA A 33 1.12 -9.31 -3.57
CA ALA A 33 0.66 -9.79 -2.27
C ALA A 33 0.23 -8.64 -1.34
N ALA A 34 1.03 -7.56 -1.27
CA ALA A 34 0.70 -6.39 -0.46
C ALA A 34 -0.55 -5.65 -0.96
N ASN A 35 -0.72 -5.56 -2.28
CA ASN A 35 -1.89 -4.92 -2.89
C ASN A 35 -3.17 -5.70 -2.53
N SER A 36 -3.14 -7.04 -2.65
CA SER A 36 -4.26 -7.91 -2.28
C SER A 36 -4.67 -7.73 -0.81
N ALA A 37 -3.69 -7.78 0.10
CA ALA A 37 -3.94 -7.56 1.53
C ALA A 37 -4.55 -6.18 1.82
N SER A 38 -4.11 -5.13 1.11
CA SER A 38 -4.62 -3.76 1.27
C SER A 38 -6.08 -3.64 0.79
N TYR A 39 -6.45 -4.30 -0.32
CA TYR A 39 -7.83 -4.34 -0.80
C TYR A 39 -8.77 -5.04 0.19
N THR A 40 -8.32 -6.15 0.77
CA THR A 40 -9.09 -6.87 1.79
C THR A 40 -9.27 -6.02 3.04
N LEU A 41 -8.19 -5.38 3.52
CA LEU A 41 -8.22 -4.50 4.71
C LEU A 41 -9.24 -3.36 4.56
N VAL A 42 -9.23 -2.67 3.42
CA VAL A 42 -10.17 -1.57 3.13
C VAL A 42 -11.61 -2.10 3.02
N GLY A 43 -11.78 -3.28 2.42
CA GLY A 43 -13.08 -3.94 2.30
C GLY A 43 -13.68 -4.35 3.65
N GLU A 44 -12.85 -4.75 4.60
CA GLU A 44 -13.24 -5.14 5.96
C GLU A 44 -13.47 -3.94 6.89
N SER A 45 -12.72 -2.85 6.69
CA SER A 45 -12.80 -1.65 7.55
C SER A 45 -13.93 -0.69 7.17
N CYS A 46 -14.53 -0.85 5.98
CA CYS A 46 -15.58 0.03 5.47
C CYS A 46 -17.00 -0.51 5.75
N ASN A 47 -17.89 0.37 6.23
CA ASN A 47 -19.32 0.09 6.33
C ASN A 47 -19.92 -0.37 4.98
N LEU A 48 -20.77 -1.41 4.99
CA LEU A 48 -21.37 -2.02 3.76
C LEU A 48 -21.99 -0.99 2.79
N LYS A 49 -22.61 0.08 3.32
CA LYS A 49 -23.24 1.13 2.50
C LYS A 49 -22.25 2.02 1.73
N MET A 50 -21.03 2.19 2.23
CA MET A 50 -20.01 3.05 1.64
C MET A 50 -18.85 2.27 1.01
N ARG A 51 -18.74 0.96 1.31
CA ARG A 51 -17.70 0.06 0.79
C ARG A 51 -17.59 0.13 -0.73
N SER A 52 -18.68 0.09 -1.47
CA SER A 52 -18.63 0.14 -2.95
C SER A 52 -18.00 1.43 -3.48
N LYS A 53 -18.22 2.57 -2.81
CA LYS A 53 -17.61 3.86 -3.21
C LYS A 53 -16.11 3.88 -2.94
N TYR A 54 -15.68 3.40 -1.78
CA TYR A 54 -14.25 3.33 -1.43
C TYR A 54 -13.48 2.32 -2.28
N MET A 55 -14.07 1.15 -2.56
CA MET A 55 -13.49 0.14 -3.45
C MET A 55 -13.37 0.65 -4.90
N LEU A 56 -14.37 1.39 -5.38
CA LEU A 56 -14.31 2.05 -6.69
C LEU A 56 -13.18 3.09 -6.72
N LEU A 57 -13.09 3.94 -5.69
CA LEU A 57 -12.06 4.98 -5.60
C LEU A 57 -10.65 4.40 -5.58
N MET A 58 -10.40 3.33 -4.82
CA MET A 58 -9.13 2.60 -4.83
C MET A 58 -8.78 2.05 -6.21
N THR A 59 -9.77 1.51 -6.93
CA THR A 59 -9.57 0.97 -8.28
C THR A 59 -9.27 2.07 -9.30
N CYS A 60 -9.96 3.21 -9.21
CA CYS A 60 -9.67 4.39 -10.03
C CYS A 60 -8.25 4.92 -9.80
N LEU A 61 -7.80 4.99 -8.54
CA LEU A 61 -6.43 5.39 -8.21
C LEU A 61 -5.39 4.41 -8.75
N LEU A 62 -5.66 3.10 -8.65
CA LEU A 62 -4.78 2.07 -9.19
C LEU A 62 -4.65 2.18 -10.72
N LEU A 63 -5.74 2.46 -11.43
CA LEU A 63 -5.74 2.66 -12.89
C LEU A 63 -5.10 3.98 -13.32
N LEU A 64 -5.20 5.02 -12.50
CA LEU A 64 -4.59 6.32 -12.76
C LEU A 64 -3.06 6.30 -12.52
N SER A 65 -2.58 5.43 -11.63
CA SER A 65 -1.16 5.32 -11.26
C SER A 65 -0.23 5.07 -12.48
N PRO A 66 -0.51 4.12 -13.39
CA PRO A 66 0.27 3.95 -14.63
C PRO A 66 0.29 5.20 -15.52
N ALA A 67 -0.82 5.93 -15.61
CA ALA A 67 -0.88 7.16 -16.40
C ALA A 67 0.01 8.26 -15.80
N ALA A 68 -0.05 8.44 -14.48
CA ALA A 68 0.84 9.36 -13.76
C ALA A 68 2.32 8.95 -13.90
N ALA A 69 2.61 7.66 -13.80
CA ALA A 69 3.96 7.12 -14.02
C ALA A 69 4.47 7.39 -15.45
N GLY A 70 3.59 7.30 -16.47
CA GLY A 70 3.92 7.64 -17.85
C GLY A 70 4.27 9.12 -18.03
N VAL A 71 3.50 10.01 -17.41
CA VAL A 71 3.76 11.47 -17.42
C VAL A 71 5.12 11.79 -16.79
N VAL A 72 5.48 11.12 -15.71
CA VAL A 72 6.79 11.28 -15.03
C VAL A 72 7.93 10.65 -15.84
N THR A 73 7.66 9.56 -16.56
CA THR A 73 8.66 8.86 -17.39
C THR A 73 9.11 9.71 -18.57
N TYR A 74 8.20 10.44 -19.21
CA TYR A 74 8.49 11.24 -20.41
C TYR A 74 9.64 12.26 -20.25
N PRO A 75 9.65 13.15 -19.24
CA PRO A 75 10.76 14.08 -19.02
C PRO A 75 12.04 13.38 -18.58
N ILE A 76 11.94 12.31 -17.79
CA ILE A 76 13.11 11.56 -17.30
C ILE A 76 13.84 10.86 -18.46
N LEU A 77 13.11 10.36 -19.46
CA LEU A 77 13.72 9.74 -20.63
C LEU A 77 14.36 10.76 -21.58
N LYS A 78 13.88 12.01 -21.58
CA LYS A 78 14.43 13.11 -22.37
C LYS A 78 15.74 13.66 -21.79
N LEU A 79 16.01 13.38 -20.51
CA LEU A 79 17.26 13.73 -19.84
C LEU A 79 18.39 12.83 -20.34
N LYS A 80 19.34 13.38 -21.11
CA LYS A 80 20.63 12.73 -21.40
C LYS A 80 21.63 13.08 -20.28
N PHE A 81 21.57 12.35 -19.18
CA PHE A 81 22.62 12.37 -18.15
C PHE A 81 23.53 11.17 -18.36
N GLU A 82 24.79 11.44 -18.72
CA GLU A 82 25.89 10.49 -18.60
C GLU A 82 26.84 11.05 -17.55
N SER A 83 26.55 10.75 -16.29
CA SER A 83 27.48 11.05 -15.19
C SER A 83 28.12 9.75 -14.77
N GLU A 84 29.44 9.66 -14.92
CA GLU A 84 30.23 8.60 -14.33
C GLU A 84 30.25 8.81 -12.81
N MET A 85 29.65 7.88 -12.06
CA MET A 85 29.81 7.84 -10.61
C MET A 85 31.05 7.01 -10.25
N TRP A 86 31.62 7.32 -9.08
CA TRP A 86 32.87 6.81 -8.50
C TRP A 86 33.03 5.27 -8.40
N PHE A 87 32.01 4.49 -8.74
CA PHE A 87 32.00 3.02 -8.63
C PHE A 87 31.98 2.27 -9.97
N GLY A 88 32.26 2.93 -11.10
CA GLY A 88 32.27 2.28 -12.42
C GLY A 88 30.88 1.87 -12.93
N VAL A 89 29.82 2.40 -12.31
CA VAL A 89 28.43 2.25 -12.77
C VAL A 89 28.03 3.58 -13.42
N THR A 90 27.78 3.55 -14.73
CA THR A 90 27.22 4.70 -15.45
C THR A 90 25.80 4.96 -14.95
N PHE A 91 25.55 6.17 -14.46
CA PHE A 91 24.23 6.52 -13.96
C PHE A 91 23.31 6.85 -15.14
N THR A 92 22.72 5.81 -15.68
CA THR A 92 21.79 5.88 -16.80
C THR A 92 20.43 6.45 -16.37
N PRO A 93 19.74 7.25 -17.20
CA PRO A 93 18.44 7.85 -16.88
C PRO A 93 17.36 6.84 -16.42
N TRP A 94 17.43 5.59 -16.87
CA TRP A 94 16.49 4.54 -16.45
C TRP A 94 16.64 4.12 -14.98
N ARG A 95 17.83 4.26 -14.38
CA ARG A 95 18.07 3.98 -12.94
C ARG A 95 17.44 5.06 -12.07
N LEU A 96 17.54 6.32 -12.49
CA LEU A 96 16.84 7.45 -11.87
C LEU A 96 15.31 7.25 -11.93
N LEU A 97 14.79 6.78 -13.08
CA LEU A 97 13.37 6.48 -13.24
C LEU A 97 12.88 5.45 -12.21
N ILE A 98 13.64 4.38 -11.97
CA ILE A 98 13.27 3.35 -10.99
C ILE A 98 13.19 3.95 -9.57
N ILE A 99 14.13 4.82 -9.20
CA ILE A 99 14.13 5.47 -7.88
C ILE A 99 12.96 6.46 -7.76
N ALA A 100 12.72 7.26 -8.79
CA ALA A 100 11.61 8.22 -8.81
C ALA A 100 10.25 7.52 -8.71
N LEU A 101 10.07 6.39 -9.40
CA LEU A 101 8.86 5.57 -9.30
C LEU A 101 8.75 4.82 -7.97
N ALA A 102 9.87 4.50 -7.32
CA ALA A 102 9.86 3.88 -6.00
C ALA A 102 9.43 4.87 -4.90
N PHE A 103 9.68 6.17 -5.06
CA PHE A 103 9.37 7.20 -4.06
C PHE A 103 7.90 7.21 -3.58
N PRO A 104 6.88 7.27 -4.46
CA PRO A 104 5.47 7.19 -4.02
C PRO A 104 5.13 5.85 -3.35
N SER A 105 5.77 4.75 -3.77
CA SER A 105 5.62 3.44 -3.11
C SER A 105 6.19 3.44 -1.68
N GLY A 106 7.30 4.15 -1.46
CA GLY A 106 7.88 4.36 -0.13
C GLY A 106 6.94 5.15 0.79
N ILE A 107 6.32 6.22 0.29
CA ILE A 107 5.31 7.00 1.04
C ILE A 107 4.12 6.10 1.42
N GLY A 108 3.62 5.29 0.47
CA GLY A 108 2.55 4.33 0.74
C GLY A 108 2.93 3.29 1.80
N ALA A 109 4.18 2.83 1.79
CA ALA A 109 4.69 1.88 2.78
C ALA A 109 4.72 2.47 4.20
N VAL A 110 5.05 3.75 4.35
CA VAL A 110 5.00 4.46 5.63
C VAL A 110 3.55 4.69 6.07
N ALA A 111 2.67 5.09 5.14
CA ALA A 111 1.26 5.33 5.43
C ALA A 111 0.56 4.07 5.97
N ILE A 112 0.86 2.89 5.42
CA ILE A 112 0.31 1.62 5.90
C ILE A 112 0.75 1.30 7.34
N CYS A 113 1.96 1.68 7.75
CA CYS A 113 2.39 1.50 9.15
C CYS A 113 1.59 2.33 10.16
N PHE A 114 0.95 3.42 9.72
CA PHE A 114 0.08 4.23 10.57
C PHE A 114 -1.38 3.75 10.57
N PHE A 115 -1.76 2.88 9.64
CA PHE A 115 -3.11 2.30 9.61
C PHE A 115 -3.22 1.19 10.66
N HIS A 116 -4.29 1.25 11.46
CA HIS A 116 -4.64 0.18 12.40
C HIS A 116 -5.10 -1.07 11.63
N GLU A 117 -4.77 -2.25 12.18
CA GLU A 117 -5.19 -3.54 11.64
C GLU A 117 -6.73 -3.69 11.61
N SER A 118 -7.22 -4.53 10.69
CA SER A 118 -8.66 -4.77 10.54
C SER A 118 -9.25 -5.33 11.84
N PRO A 119 -10.40 -4.81 12.32
CA PRO A 119 -11.04 -5.28 13.54
C PRO A 119 -11.46 -6.76 13.46
N ILE A 120 -11.70 -7.29 12.25
CA ILE A 120 -12.00 -8.71 12.02
C ILE A 120 -10.75 -9.57 12.23
N PHE A 121 -9.59 -9.09 11.78
CA PHE A 121 -8.32 -9.79 11.97
C PHE A 121 -7.90 -9.85 13.45
N LEU A 122 -8.10 -8.74 14.18
CA LEU A 122 -7.87 -8.66 15.63
C LEU A 122 -8.82 -9.59 16.41
N ALA A 123 -10.09 -9.67 16.00
CA ALA A 123 -11.07 -10.58 16.60
C ALA A 123 -10.72 -12.05 16.37
N ASN A 124 -10.29 -12.43 15.17
CA ASN A 124 -9.87 -13.80 14.82
C ASN A 124 -8.53 -14.20 15.45
N SER A 125 -7.64 -13.22 15.73
CA SER A 125 -6.36 -13.46 16.40
C SER A 125 -6.49 -13.62 17.92
N GLY A 126 -7.71 -13.67 18.46
CA GLY A 126 -7.98 -13.85 19.89
C GLY A 126 -7.87 -12.56 20.72
N LYS A 127 -7.52 -11.44 20.11
CA LYS A 127 -7.39 -10.13 20.78
C LYS A 127 -8.69 -9.34 20.74
N LYS A 128 -9.73 -9.91 21.36
CA LYS A 128 -11.10 -9.35 21.35
C LYS A 128 -11.19 -7.96 21.96
N GLU A 129 -10.33 -7.63 22.94
CA GLU A 129 -10.31 -6.34 23.63
C GLU A 129 -9.80 -5.21 22.72
N GLU A 130 -8.67 -5.42 22.01
CA GLU A 130 -8.13 -4.47 21.02
C GLU A 130 -9.11 -4.26 19.86
N ALA A 131 -9.77 -5.33 19.38
CA ALA A 131 -10.80 -5.23 18.33
C ALA A 131 -11.98 -4.35 18.76
N LEU A 132 -12.41 -4.46 20.03
CA LEU A 132 -13.53 -3.73 20.59
C LEU A 132 -13.19 -2.25 20.81
N GLU A 133 -11.93 -1.92 21.12
CA GLU A 133 -11.43 -0.55 21.23
C GLU A 133 -11.32 0.15 19.88
N VAL A 134 -10.79 -0.53 18.85
CA VAL A 134 -10.74 -0.01 17.47
C VAL A 134 -12.16 0.25 16.94
N LEU A 135 -13.08 -0.69 17.15
CA LEU A 135 -14.46 -0.54 16.72
C LEU A 135 -15.17 0.60 17.50
N LYS A 136 -14.82 0.85 18.79
CA LYS A 136 -15.34 1.99 19.58
C LYS A 136 -14.84 3.31 19.01
N SER A 137 -13.56 3.37 18.63
CA SER A 137 -12.99 4.55 17.98
C SER A 137 -13.68 4.82 16.64
N ILE A 138 -13.89 3.80 15.81
CA ILE A 138 -14.56 3.96 14.50
C ILE A 138 -16.02 4.41 14.70
N TYR A 139 -16.72 3.83 15.67
CA TYR A 139 -18.12 4.18 15.94
C TYR A 139 -18.26 5.60 16.50
N THR A 140 -17.41 6.02 17.43
CA THR A 140 -17.43 7.39 17.99
C THR A 140 -17.06 8.46 16.96
N ILE A 141 -16.21 8.14 15.98
CA ILE A 141 -15.88 9.02 14.86
C ILE A 141 -17.07 9.15 13.89
N ASN A 142 -17.79 8.05 13.62
CA ASN A 142 -18.91 8.06 12.67
C ASN A 142 -20.23 8.54 13.30
N HIS A 143 -20.48 8.20 14.56
CA HIS A 143 -21.66 8.57 15.33
C HIS A 143 -21.23 9.48 16.48
N ARG A 144 -21.43 10.78 16.28
CA ARG A 144 -21.18 11.84 17.26
C ARG A 144 -22.20 11.80 18.43
N GLY A 145 -22.60 10.62 18.89
CA GLY A 145 -23.69 10.44 19.86
C GLY A 145 -23.86 9.02 20.39
N SER A 146 -23.88 8.93 21.73
CA SER A 146 -24.25 7.85 22.66
C SER A 146 -23.53 6.49 22.61
N LYS A 147 -22.97 6.11 23.77
CA LYS A 147 -22.22 4.86 24.02
C LYS A 147 -23.12 3.62 24.13
N GLU A 148 -24.43 3.78 24.28
CA GLU A 148 -25.37 2.69 24.57
C GLU A 148 -25.76 1.87 23.32
N GLU A 149 -25.83 2.51 22.15
CA GLU A 149 -26.17 1.84 20.89
C GLU A 149 -25.01 0.98 20.33
N TYR A 150 -23.80 1.24 20.83
CA TYR A 150 -22.59 0.50 20.49
C TYR A 150 -22.57 -0.94 21.02
N GLU A 151 -23.08 -1.20 22.24
CA GLU A 151 -23.11 -2.55 22.82
C GLU A 151 -24.01 -3.51 22.03
N VAL A 152 -25.13 -3.00 21.48
CA VAL A 152 -26.08 -3.79 20.71
C VAL A 152 -25.52 -4.17 19.33
N CYS A 153 -24.76 -3.28 18.69
CA CYS A 153 -24.19 -3.51 17.36
C CYS A 153 -23.02 -4.52 17.40
N VAL A 154 -22.17 -4.47 18.43
CA VAL A 154 -21.07 -5.42 18.63
C VAL A 154 -21.60 -6.84 18.89
N ALA A 155 -22.63 -6.99 19.74
CA ALA A 155 -23.26 -8.28 20.00
C ALA A 155 -23.84 -8.89 18.71
N PHE A 156 -24.48 -8.08 17.86
CA PHE A 156 -25.01 -8.54 16.59
C PHE A 156 -23.90 -8.90 15.58
N PHE A 157 -22.82 -8.12 15.50
CA PHE A 157 -21.71 -8.36 14.58
C PHE A 157 -20.86 -9.58 14.96
N LEU A 158 -20.67 -9.86 16.25
CA LEU A 158 -19.98 -11.06 16.74
C LEU A 158 -20.83 -12.35 16.68
N THR A 159 -22.16 -12.24 16.67
CA THR A 159 -23.05 -13.41 16.58
C THR A 159 -23.35 -13.80 15.13
N CYS A 160 -23.16 -12.86 14.19
CA CYS A 160 -23.41 -13.07 12.76
C CYS A 160 -22.15 -13.44 11.95
N LEU A 161 -20.98 -13.49 12.62
CA LEU A 161 -19.69 -13.93 12.08
C LEU A 161 -19.40 -15.37 12.55
#